data_AF-A0A0E9LVH4-F1
#
_entry.id   AF-A0A0E9LVH4-F1
#
_cell.length_a   1.000
_cell.length_b   1.000
_cell.length_c   1.000
_cell.angle_alpha   90.00
_cell.angle_beta   90.00
_cell.angle_gamma   90.00
#
_symmetry.space_group_name_H-M   'P 1'
#
loop_
_entity.id
_entity.type
_entity.pdbx_description
1 polymer ?
#
loop_
_entity_poly.entity_id
_entity_poly.type
_entity_poly.pdbx_seq_one_letter_code
_entity_poly.pdbx_strand_id
1 'polypeptide(L)'
;MCRYFPGGTDIVKVEYEDQPGVRVVSGVFQDKRTIALVNFSDNDYDVLLTLPEAFKNGKMYFYVNEDMKKDENGFPVPVFTGVEFNQDFPIQLSNQSFVLLTNVEYL
;
A
#
# COMPACT_ATOMS: atom_id res chain seq x y z
N MET A 1 -8.49 3.08 -0.30
CA MET A 1 -7.64 3.90 0.60
C MET A 1 -8.39 4.33 1.86
N CYS A 2 -9.48 5.11 1.79
CA CYS A 2 -10.13 5.69 2.98
C CYS A 2 -10.54 4.68 4.08
N ARG A 3 -10.91 3.45 3.71
CA ARG A 3 -11.23 2.38 4.66
C ARG A 3 -10.08 1.98 5.57
N TYR A 4 -8.84 2.19 5.14
CA TYR A 4 -7.63 1.74 5.84
C TYR A 4 -6.83 2.88 6.48
N PHE A 5 -7.29 4.13 6.28
CA PHE A 5 -6.85 5.31 7.04
C PHE A 5 -8.06 5.88 7.80
N PRO A 6 -8.67 5.12 8.74
CA PRO A 6 -9.80 5.61 9.50
C PRO A 6 -9.41 6.79 10.41
N GLY A 7 -10.41 7.50 10.94
CA GLY A 7 -10.21 8.55 11.93
C GLY A 7 -9.42 8.01 13.15
N GLY A 8 -8.41 8.78 13.59
CA GLY A 8 -7.48 8.35 14.64
C GLY A 8 -6.26 7.59 14.14
N THR A 9 -6.02 7.54 12.83
CA THR A 9 -4.76 7.05 12.24
C THR A 9 -3.66 8.11 12.42
N ASP A 10 -2.53 7.73 12.98
CA ASP A 10 -1.32 8.54 13.03
C ASP A 10 -0.57 8.42 11.69
N ILE A 11 -0.44 9.53 10.97
CA ILE A 11 0.36 9.56 9.74
C ILE A 11 1.83 9.65 10.13
N VAL A 12 2.61 8.63 9.74
CA VAL A 12 4.03 8.55 10.08
C VAL A 12 4.90 9.06 8.94
N LYS A 13 6.05 9.65 9.28
CA LYS A 13 7.03 10.12 8.31
C LYS A 13 7.56 8.91 7.51
N VAL A 14 7.60 9.05 6.19
CA VAL A 14 8.26 8.11 5.29
C VAL A 14 9.48 8.80 4.70
N GLU A 15 10.62 8.12 4.74
CA GLU A 15 11.84 8.55 4.06
C GLU A 15 11.94 7.80 2.74
N TYR A 16 12.10 8.55 1.64
CA TYR A 16 12.23 7.99 0.30
C TYR A 16 13.03 8.95 -0.57
N GLU A 17 13.71 8.40 -1.57
CA GLU A 17 14.32 9.22 -2.62
C GLU A 17 13.21 9.84 -3.47
N ASP A 18 13.27 11.14 -3.69
CA ASP A 18 12.25 11.84 -4.48
C ASP A 18 12.30 11.34 -5.93
N GLN A 19 11.30 10.53 -6.28
CA GLN A 19 11.10 10.02 -7.63
C GLN A 19 9.95 10.80 -8.28
N PRO A 20 10.16 11.41 -9.46
CA PRO A 20 9.11 12.14 -10.15
C PRO A 20 7.85 11.30 -10.34
N GLY A 21 6.72 11.82 -9.86
CA GLY A 21 5.44 11.14 -10.01
C GLY A 21 5.16 9.99 -9.02
N VAL A 22 6.05 9.75 -8.05
CA VAL A 22 5.83 8.77 -6.97
C VAL A 22 5.45 9.51 -5.69
N ARG A 23 4.43 9.01 -4.99
CA ARG A 23 4.10 9.47 -3.63
C ARG A 23 3.87 8.28 -2.73
N VAL A 24 4.30 8.41 -1.48
CA VAL A 24 4.16 7.38 -0.46
C VAL A 24 3.58 8.00 0.80
N VAL A 25 2.67 7.28 1.44
CA VAL A 25 2.14 7.62 2.76
C VAL A 25 2.03 6.36 3.60
N SER A 26 2.32 6.49 4.89
CA SER A 26 2.19 5.41 5.87
C SER A 26 1.40 5.90 7.06
N GLY A 27 0.59 5.02 7.64
CA GLY A 27 -0.26 5.30 8.78
C GLY A 27 -0.25 4.16 9.79
N VAL A 28 -0.40 4.51 11.06
CA VAL A 28 -0.58 3.56 12.16
C VAL A 28 -1.94 3.78 12.81
N PHE A 29 -2.72 2.72 12.93
CA PHE A 29 -4.04 2.73 13.56
C PHE A 29 -4.15 1.53 14.50
N GLN A 30 -4.25 1.76 15.82
CA GLN A 30 -4.36 0.69 16.82
C GLN A 30 -3.26 -0.37 16.64
N ASP A 31 -2.00 0.07 16.57
CA ASP A 31 -0.80 -0.77 16.34
C ASP A 31 -0.76 -1.52 14.99
N LYS A 32 -1.77 -1.33 14.13
CA LYS A 32 -1.83 -1.84 12.77
C LYS A 32 -1.29 -0.80 11.80
N ARG A 33 -0.69 -1.26 10.71
CA ARG A 33 -0.01 -0.41 9.72
C ARG A 33 -0.76 -0.46 8.40
N THR A 34 -0.76 0.68 7.72
CA THR A 34 -1.19 0.80 6.34
C THR A 34 -0.18 1.64 5.58
N ILE A 35 0.17 1.25 4.37
CA ILE A 35 1.16 1.93 3.52
C ILE A 35 0.57 2.00 2.13
N ALA A 36 0.49 3.21 1.58
CA ALA A 36 0.03 3.45 0.22
C ALA A 36 1.16 4.05 -0.62
N LEU A 37 1.35 3.50 -1.81
CA LEU A 37 2.25 4.00 -2.83
C LEU A 37 1.40 4.32 -4.08
N VAL A 38 1.66 5.45 -4.71
CA VAL A 38 1.07 5.79 -6.00
C VAL A 38 2.17 6.22 -6.96
N ASN A 39 2.10 5.73 -8.18
CA ASN A 39 2.91 6.19 -9.29
C ASN A 39 1.97 6.74 -10.36
N PHE A 40 1.99 8.06 -10.55
CA PHE A 40 1.23 8.75 -11.59
C PHE A 40 2.13 9.24 -12.73
N SER A 41 3.37 8.76 -12.80
CA SER A 41 4.26 8.97 -13.94
C SER A 41 3.99 7.97 -15.06
N ASP A 42 4.69 8.17 -16.18
CA ASP A 42 4.70 7.23 -17.30
C ASP A 42 5.82 6.17 -17.21
N ASN A 43 6.61 6.17 -16.13
CA ASN A 43 7.72 5.24 -15.91
C ASN A 43 7.35 4.17 -14.89
N ASP A 44 7.92 2.97 -15.05
CA ASP A 44 7.92 1.93 -14.02
C ASP A 44 9.08 2.17 -13.05
N TYR A 45 8.88 1.82 -11.77
CA TYR A 45 9.90 1.89 -10.75
C TYR A 45 10.02 0.57 -9.98
N ASP A 46 11.24 0.14 -9.73
CA ASP A 46 11.53 -0.90 -8.75
C ASP A 46 11.72 -0.24 -7.38
N VAL A 47 10.84 -0.59 -6.43
CA VAL A 47 10.83 0.01 -5.10
C VAL A 47 11.19 -1.06 -4.07
N LEU A 48 12.19 -0.77 -3.24
CA LEU A 48 12.44 -1.54 -2.03
C LEU A 48 11.76 -0.84 -0.85
N LEU A 49 10.71 -1.45 -0.30
CA LEU A 49 10.07 -0.96 0.91
C LEU A 49 10.75 -1.57 2.13
N THR A 50 11.35 -0.74 2.97
CA THR A 50 11.91 -1.15 4.26
C THR A 50 11.00 -0.72 5.40
N LEU A 51 10.57 -1.69 6.20
CA LEU A 51 9.72 -1.53 7.37
C LEU A 51 10.57 -1.51 8.65
N PRO A 52 10.23 -0.69 9.66
CA PRO A 52 10.91 -0.76 10.95
C PRO A 52 10.68 -2.11 11.64
N GLU A 53 9.50 -2.69 11.43
CA GLU A 53 9.08 -3.98 11.98
C GLU A 53 8.20 -4.70 10.96
N ALA A 54 8.37 -6.02 10.86
CA ALA A 54 7.50 -6.86 10.05
C ALA A 54 6.07 -6.87 10.62
N PHE A 55 5.07 -7.03 9.74
CA PHE A 55 3.70 -7.22 10.18
C PHE A 55 3.02 -8.38 9.47
N LYS A 56 2.23 -9.13 10.25
CA LYS A 56 1.53 -10.34 9.83
C LYS A 56 0.10 -10.06 9.41
N ASN A 57 -0.52 -11.04 8.75
CA ASN A 57 -1.90 -10.99 8.26
C ASN A 57 -2.15 -9.80 7.33
N GLY A 58 -1.12 -9.44 6.57
CA GLY A 58 -1.17 -8.35 5.62
C GLY A 58 -2.02 -8.68 4.40
N LYS A 59 -2.62 -7.63 3.86
CA LYS A 59 -3.35 -7.59 2.60
C LYS A 59 -2.60 -6.64 1.67
N MET A 60 -2.46 -7.03 0.41
CA MET A 60 -1.93 -6.18 -0.66
C MET A 60 -3.03 -5.93 -1.66
N TYR A 61 -3.29 -4.66 -1.96
CA TYR A 61 -4.11 -4.22 -3.08
C TYR A 61 -3.20 -3.62 -4.12
N PHE A 62 -3.45 -3.93 -5.38
CA PHE A 62 -2.66 -3.46 -6.51
C PHE A 62 -3.62 -3.07 -7.63
N TYR A 63 -3.46 -1.86 -8.15
CA TYR A 63 -4.27 -1.30 -9.23
C TYR A 63 -3.34 -0.72 -10.29
N VAL A 64 -3.56 -1.04 -11.56
CA VAL A 64 -2.85 -0.46 -12.70
C VAL A 64 -3.88 -0.07 -13.73
N ASN A 65 -3.90 1.18 -14.18
CA ASN A 65 -4.70 1.66 -15.32
C ASN A 65 -6.00 0.88 -15.60
N GLU A 66 -7.03 1.17 -14.80
CA GLU A 66 -8.38 0.58 -14.87
C GLU A 66 -8.47 -0.93 -14.56
N ASP A 67 -7.35 -1.65 -14.46
CA ASP A 67 -7.28 -3.03 -13.98
C ASP A 67 -7.22 -3.07 -12.45
N MET A 68 -8.41 -2.97 -11.85
CA MET A 68 -8.64 -3.16 -10.43
C MET A 68 -9.58 -4.34 -10.22
N LYS A 69 -9.09 -5.40 -9.58
CA LYS A 69 -9.94 -6.52 -9.16
C LYS A 69 -11.00 -6.02 -8.19
N LYS A 70 -12.25 -6.35 -8.46
CA LYS A 70 -13.41 -6.00 -7.64
C LYS A 70 -14.23 -7.23 -7.27
N ASP A 71 -14.92 -7.17 -6.14
CA ASP A 71 -15.96 -8.12 -5.79
C ASP A 71 -17.28 -7.85 -6.54
N GLU A 72 -18.30 -8.67 -6.26
CA GLU A 72 -19.64 -8.55 -6.85
C GLU A 72 -20.34 -7.21 -6.56
N ASN A 73 -19.92 -6.51 -5.49
CA ASN A 73 -20.44 -5.21 -5.10
C ASN A 73 -19.63 -4.04 -5.70
N GLY A 74 -18.62 -4.34 -6.53
CA GLY A 74 -17.75 -3.35 -7.15
C GLY A 74 -16.66 -2.82 -6.23
N PHE A 75 -16.43 -3.44 -5.06
CA PHE A 75 -15.39 -3.02 -4.14
C PHE A 75 -14.04 -3.65 -4.47
N PRO A 76 -12.93 -2.91 -4.33
CA PRO A 76 -11.61 -3.46 -4.59
C PRO A 76 -11.30 -4.66 -3.70
N VAL A 77 -10.78 -5.74 -4.29
CA VAL A 77 -10.30 -6.92 -3.56
C VAL A 77 -8.78 -6.98 -3.54
N PRO A 78 -8.17 -7.52 -2.46
CA PRO A 78 -6.72 -7.64 -2.39
C PRO A 78 -6.21 -8.67 -3.40
N VAL A 79 -5.05 -8.39 -3.99
CA VAL A 79 -4.32 -9.35 -4.84
C VAL A 79 -3.63 -10.43 -4.01
N PHE A 80 -3.22 -10.10 -2.78
CA PHE A 80 -2.65 -11.05 -1.82
C PHE A 80 -3.25 -10.85 -0.42
N THR A 81 -3.45 -11.94 0.31
CA THR A 81 -3.97 -11.94 1.69
C THR A 81 -3.15 -12.89 2.56
N GLY A 82 -3.12 -12.64 3.87
CA GLY A 82 -2.36 -13.46 4.82
C GLY A 82 -0.84 -13.33 4.66
N VAL A 83 -0.38 -12.25 4.03
CA VAL A 83 1.05 -12.03 3.76
C VAL A 83 1.74 -11.56 5.03
N GLU A 84 2.93 -12.09 5.29
CA GLU A 84 3.87 -11.49 6.23
C GLU A 84 4.75 -10.51 5.44
N PHE A 85 4.58 -9.21 5.71
CA PHE A 85 5.46 -8.20 5.14
C PHE A 85 6.69 -8.11 6.03
N ASN A 86 7.76 -8.75 5.56
CA ASN A 86 9.07 -8.73 6.21
C ASN A 86 9.69 -7.34 6.18
N GLN A 87 10.83 -7.20 6.85
CA GLN A 87 11.56 -5.95 6.95
C GLN A 87 11.82 -5.32 5.57
N ASP A 88 12.31 -6.09 4.61
CA ASP A 88 12.54 -5.63 3.25
C ASP A 88 11.58 -6.32 2.28
N PHE A 89 10.83 -5.52 1.51
CA PHE A 89 9.80 -6.01 0.61
C PHE A 89 9.92 -5.32 -0.77
N PRO A 90 10.39 -6.05 -1.81
CA PRO A 90 10.48 -5.50 -3.16
C PRO A 90 9.09 -5.41 -3.80
N ILE A 91 8.83 -4.27 -4.45
CA ILE A 91 7.59 -3.98 -5.16
C ILE A 91 7.95 -3.43 -6.54
N GLN A 92 7.37 -4.04 -7.58
CA GLN A 92 7.33 -3.42 -8.90
C GLN A 92 6.17 -2.42 -8.94
N LEU A 93 6.49 -1.14 -9.05
CA LEU A 93 5.53 -0.05 -9.09
C LEU A 93 5.38 0.43 -10.54
N SER A 94 4.50 -0.23 -11.28
CA SER A 94 4.20 0.11 -12.68
C SER A 94 3.75 1.58 -12.84
N ASN A 95 3.88 2.12 -14.04
CA ASN A 95 3.31 3.42 -14.38
C ASN A 95 1.81 3.47 -14.08
N GLN A 96 1.31 4.67 -13.74
CA GLN A 96 -0.11 4.92 -13.50
C GLN A 96 -0.79 3.85 -12.61
N SER A 97 -0.13 3.56 -11.48
CA SER A 97 -0.51 2.48 -10.56
C SER A 97 -0.64 2.94 -9.11
N PHE A 98 -1.30 2.11 -8.32
CA PHE A 98 -1.44 2.29 -6.89
C PHE A 98 -1.29 0.95 -6.16
N VAL A 99 -0.58 0.99 -5.05
CA VAL A 99 -0.37 -0.15 -4.15
C VAL A 99 -0.79 0.23 -2.74
N LEU A 100 -1.52 -0.64 -2.08
CA LEU A 100 -1.80 -0.52 -0.65
C LEU A 100 -1.44 -1.81 0.08
N LEU A 101 -0.56 -1.71 1.06
CA LEU A 101 -0.24 -2.77 2.00
C LEU A 101 -0.91 -2.44 3.34
N THR A 102 -1.61 -3.40 3.94
CA THR A 102 -2.33 -3.12 5.19
C THR A 102 -2.57 -4.37 6.01
N ASN A 103 -2.46 -4.27 7.33
CA ASN A 103 -3.09 -5.22 8.26
C ASN A 103 -4.21 -4.58 9.08
N VAL A 104 -4.60 -3.34 8.74
CA VAL A 104 -5.80 -2.68 9.25
C VAL A 104 -7.02 -3.43 8.72
N GLU A 105 -7.87 -3.85 9.65
CA GLU A 105 -9.18 -4.42 9.35
C GLU A 105 -10.21 -3.29 9.48
N TYR A 106 -11.08 -3.15 8.48
CA TYR A 106 -12.23 -2.27 8.55
C TYR A 106 -13.47 -3.13 8.85
N LEU A 107 -14.33 -2.62 9.73
CA LEU A 107 -15.65 -3.20 10.04
C LEU A 107 -16.65 -2.89 8.92
#